data_AF-A0A6N7KZY0-F1
#
_entry.id   AF-A0A6N7KZY0-F1
#
_cell.length_a   1.000
_cell.length_b   1.000
_cell.length_c   1.000
_cell.angle_alpha   90.00
_cell.angle_beta   90.00
_cell.angle_gamma   90.00
#
_symmetry.space_group_name_H-M   'P 1'
#
loop_
_entity.id
_entity.type
_entity.pdbx_description
1 polymer ?
#
loop_
_entity_poly.entity_id
_entity_poly.type
_entity_poly.pdbx_seq_one_letter_code
_entity_poly.pdbx_strand_id
1 'polypeptide(L)'
;MIISNGHLGIVYQSCNFRFTGRGTKRTLTLLPDGTVLTARSRAKLTSRVPEPGAAGVESRLAALGAPPRTAGESPSQWLPRALEQLGARSIRHPGNFRYVLAVGRSRAERSRTLIALGAQPYPKTDIA
;
A
#
# COMPACT_ATOMS: atom_id res chain seq x y z
N MET A 1 1.68 6.46 17.00
CA MET A 1 0.80 5.58 16.18
C MET A 1 0.47 6.32 14.90
N ILE A 2 0.85 5.82 13.73
CA ILE A 2 0.36 6.42 12.47
C ILE A 2 -1.05 5.91 12.27
N ILE A 3 -2.01 6.80 12.50
CA ILE A 3 -3.38 6.61 12.07
C ILE A 3 -3.38 7.01 10.59
N SER A 4 -3.08 6.05 9.71
CA SER A 4 -3.66 6.16 8.38
C SER A 4 -5.16 6.09 8.60
N ASN A 5 -5.94 7.02 8.04
CA ASN A 5 -7.39 6.88 7.90
C ASN A 5 -7.68 5.73 6.92
N GLY A 6 -7.11 4.55 7.20
CA GLY A 6 -7.26 3.34 6.44
C GLY A 6 -8.71 2.95 6.57
N HIS A 7 -9.40 3.08 5.45
CA HIS A 7 -10.75 2.59 5.17
C HIS A 7 -11.13 1.47 6.16
N LEU A 8 -11.83 1.84 7.26
CA LEU A 8 -12.19 0.90 8.34
C LEU A 8 -13.02 -0.27 7.80
N GLY A 9 -13.57 -0.11 6.59
CA GLY A 9 -14.33 -1.12 5.89
C GLY A 9 -15.81 -1.01 6.14
N ILE A 10 -16.30 0.16 6.58
CA ILE A 10 -17.73 0.42 6.77
C ILE A 10 -18.50 0.12 5.47
N VAL A 11 -18.00 0.57 4.31
CA VAL A 11 -18.61 0.28 3.01
C VAL A 11 -18.58 -1.23 2.69
N TYR A 12 -17.48 -1.91 3.01
CA TYR A 12 -17.39 -3.36 2.81
C TYR A 12 -18.38 -4.11 3.71
N GLN A 13 -18.51 -3.70 4.97
CA GLN A 13 -19.46 -4.26 5.92
C GLN A 13 -20.92 -4.05 5.46
N SER A 14 -21.28 -2.83 5.01
CA SER A 14 -22.62 -2.56 4.48
C SER A 14 -22.94 -3.37 3.23
N CYS A 15 -21.91 -3.72 2.45
CA CYS A 15 -22.03 -4.54 1.25
C CYS A 15 -21.93 -6.05 1.51
N ASN A 16 -22.09 -6.51 2.76
CA ASN A 16 -22.03 -7.93 3.16
C ASN A 16 -20.67 -8.62 2.92
N PHE A 17 -19.57 -7.86 2.90
CA PHE A 17 -18.24 -8.47 2.86
C PHE A 17 -17.86 -8.99 4.24
N ARG A 18 -17.32 -10.19 4.30
CA ARG A 18 -16.79 -10.81 5.52
C ARG A 18 -15.42 -10.24 5.82
N PHE A 19 -15.22 -9.77 7.05
CA PHE A 19 -13.89 -9.45 7.53
C PHE A 19 -13.10 -10.74 7.82
N THR A 20 -11.84 -10.80 7.40
CA THR A 20 -10.98 -11.99 7.55
C THR A 20 -9.63 -11.66 8.17
N GLY A 21 -9.56 -10.58 8.95
CA GLY A 21 -8.32 -10.11 9.57
C GLY A 21 -7.54 -9.14 8.70
N ARG A 22 -6.21 -9.14 8.83
CA ARG A 22 -5.31 -8.23 8.11
C ARG A 22 -4.52 -8.97 7.03
N GLY A 23 -4.12 -8.22 6.00
CA GLY A 23 -3.13 -8.67 5.03
C GLY A 23 -1.71 -8.67 5.60
N THR A 24 -0.74 -8.93 4.73
CA THR A 24 0.67 -9.05 5.11
C THR A 24 1.21 -7.78 5.76
N LYS A 25 1.77 -7.93 6.97
CA LYS A 25 2.58 -6.91 7.66
C LYS A 25 3.73 -6.49 6.75
N ARG A 26 4.03 -5.19 6.72
CA ARG A 26 5.08 -4.66 5.85
C ARG A 26 5.65 -3.36 6.38
N THR A 27 6.84 -3.02 5.95
CA THR A 27 7.43 -1.70 6.20
C THR A 27 7.12 -0.79 5.02
N LEU A 28 6.61 0.40 5.30
CA LEU A 28 6.26 1.42 4.33
C LEU A 28 7.29 2.55 4.37
N THR A 29 7.62 3.11 3.22
CA THR A 29 8.37 4.36 3.10
C THR A 29 7.38 5.51 3.00
N LEU A 30 7.19 6.27 4.07
CA LEU A 30 6.33 7.44 4.11
C LEU A 30 7.11 8.66 3.64
N LEU A 31 6.55 9.36 2.66
CA LEU A 31 7.09 10.60 2.11
C LEU A 31 6.60 11.80 2.95
N PRO A 32 7.23 12.99 2.80
CA PRO A 32 6.88 14.18 3.58
C PRO A 32 5.45 14.66 3.39
N ASP A 33 4.87 14.42 2.21
CA ASP A 33 3.48 14.72 1.86
C ASP A 33 2.46 13.76 2.52
N GLY A 34 2.92 12.84 3.38
CA GLY A 34 2.07 11.87 4.07
C GLY A 34 1.67 10.67 3.22
N THR A 35 2.16 10.58 1.98
CA THR A 35 1.89 9.45 1.09
C THR A 35 2.94 8.35 1.23
N VAL A 36 2.68 7.18 0.65
CA VAL A 36 3.61 6.05 0.68
C VAL A 36 4.30 5.88 -0.67
N LEU A 37 5.62 5.76 -0.65
CA LEU A 37 6.37 5.22 -1.79
C LEU A 37 6.23 3.70 -1.79
N THR A 38 5.43 3.18 -2.73
CA THR A 38 5.12 1.75 -2.79
C THR A 38 6.33 0.90 -3.20
N ALA A 39 6.36 -0.36 -2.77
CA ALA A 39 7.40 -1.31 -3.20
C ALA A 39 7.45 -1.45 -4.73
N ARG A 40 6.30 -1.37 -5.41
CA ARG A 40 6.22 -1.41 -6.87
C ARG A 40 6.80 -0.16 -7.52
N SER A 41 6.54 1.03 -6.97
CA SER A 41 7.15 2.28 -7.43
C SER A 41 8.68 2.25 -7.30
N ARG A 42 9.19 1.70 -6.18
CA ARG A 42 10.63 1.48 -5.98
C ARG A 42 11.19 0.52 -7.04
N ALA A 43 10.54 -0.63 -7.22
CA ALA A 43 10.96 -1.63 -8.21
C ALA A 43 11.03 -1.05 -9.63
N LYS A 44 10.00 -0.31 -10.07
CA LYS A 44 10.01 0.36 -11.38
C LYS A 44 11.26 1.22 -11.60
N LEU A 45 11.72 1.89 -10.54
CA LEU A 45 12.87 2.77 -10.60
C LEU A 45 14.21 1.98 -10.57
N THR A 46 14.31 0.96 -9.72
CA THR A 46 15.57 0.24 -9.46
C THR A 46 15.76 -1.03 -10.29
N SER A 47 14.78 -1.41 -11.11
CA SER A 47 14.87 -2.56 -12.01
C SER A 47 16.02 -2.39 -13.02
N ARG A 48 16.69 -3.50 -13.35
CA ARG A 48 17.80 -3.51 -14.32
C ARG A 48 17.35 -3.14 -15.74
N VAL A 49 16.12 -3.47 -16.07
CA VAL A 49 15.47 -3.13 -17.35
C VAL A 49 14.57 -1.92 -17.12
N PRO A 50 14.56 -0.92 -18.02
CA PRO A 50 13.66 0.22 -17.91
C PRO A 50 12.20 -0.23 -17.83
N GLU A 51 11.52 0.08 -16.73
CA GLU A 51 10.10 -0.20 -16.56
C GLU A 51 9.23 1.04 -16.87
N PRO A 52 8.09 0.87 -17.54
CA PRO A 52 7.13 1.95 -17.74
C PRO A 52 6.68 2.58 -16.41
N GLY A 53 6.82 3.91 -16.34
CA GLY A 53 6.46 4.71 -15.18
C GLY A 53 7.60 4.94 -14.19
N ALA A 54 8.84 4.49 -14.46
CA ALA A 54 10.01 4.88 -13.68
C ALA A 54 10.19 6.42 -13.65
N ALA A 55 10.12 7.06 -14.83
CA ALA A 55 10.19 8.52 -14.96
C ALA A 55 9.09 9.25 -14.17
N GLY A 56 7.88 8.68 -14.10
CA GLY A 56 6.79 9.24 -13.29
C GLY A 56 7.06 9.17 -11.79
N VAL A 57 7.73 8.11 -11.33
CA VAL A 57 8.16 8.01 -9.92
C VAL A 57 9.26 9.03 -9.62
N GLU A 58 10.25 9.16 -10.50
CA GLU A 58 11.34 10.13 -10.34
C GLU A 58 10.83 11.58 -10.36
N SER A 59 9.98 11.93 -11.34
CA SER A 59 9.33 13.25 -11.43
C SER A 59 8.51 13.58 -10.18
N ARG A 60 7.77 12.61 -9.65
CA ARG A 60 7.03 12.77 -8.40
C ARG A 60 7.94 13.06 -7.21
N LEU A 61 9.06 12.35 -7.09
CA LEU A 61 10.03 12.57 -6.02
C LEU A 61 10.69 13.95 -6.19
N ALA A 62 11.03 14.35 -7.41
CA ALA A 62 11.56 15.67 -7.72
C ALA A 62 10.57 16.79 -7.35
N ALA A 63 9.27 16.60 -7.62
CA ALA A 63 8.22 17.54 -7.22
C ALA A 63 8.08 17.68 -5.69
N LEU A 64 8.49 16.68 -4.92
CA LEU A 64 8.57 16.73 -3.46
C LEU A 64 9.89 17.35 -2.94
N GLY A 65 10.79 17.76 -3.84
CA GLY A 65 12.09 18.34 -3.50
C GLY A 65 13.24 17.33 -3.48
N ALA A 66 13.10 16.15 -4.10
CA ALA A 66 14.21 15.22 -4.21
C ALA A 66 15.34 15.84 -5.06
N PRO A 67 16.60 15.65 -4.66
CA PRO A 67 17.73 16.10 -5.46
C PRO A 67 17.76 15.40 -6.83
N PRO A 68 18.23 16.05 -7.89
CA PRO A 68 18.46 15.38 -9.17
C PRO A 68 19.56 14.31 -9.04
N ARG A 69 19.60 13.39 -10.01
CA ARG A 69 20.66 12.40 -10.16
C ARG A 69 21.96 13.07 -10.62
N THR A 70 23.08 12.58 -10.13
CA THR A 70 24.38 12.98 -10.68
C THR A 70 24.66 12.23 -11.99
N ALA A 71 25.55 12.77 -12.82
CA ALA A 71 25.88 12.17 -14.10
C ALA A 71 26.40 10.74 -13.92
N GLY A 72 25.74 9.76 -14.56
CA GLY A 72 26.10 8.34 -14.47
C GLY A 72 25.62 7.61 -13.21
N GLU A 73 25.00 8.30 -12.24
CA GLU A 73 24.45 7.67 -11.03
C GLU A 73 23.26 6.79 -11.39
N SER A 74 23.27 5.51 -11.01
CA SER A 74 22.15 4.60 -11.24
C SER A 74 20.94 4.95 -10.35
N PRO A 75 19.70 4.61 -10.75
CA PRO A 75 18.53 4.92 -9.91
C PRO A 75 18.58 4.23 -8.54
N SER A 76 19.20 3.04 -8.48
CA SER A 76 19.40 2.27 -7.25
C SER A 76 20.37 2.93 -6.26
N GLN A 77 21.35 3.69 -6.77
CA GLN A 77 22.27 4.50 -5.95
C GLN A 77 21.60 5.82 -5.52
N TRP A 78 20.87 6.45 -6.43
CA TRP A 78 20.19 7.73 -6.20
C TRP A 78 19.07 7.63 -5.16
N LEU A 79 18.22 6.60 -5.24
CA LEU A 79 16.97 6.54 -4.48
C LEU A 79 17.18 6.60 -2.95
N PRO A 80 18.13 5.86 -2.34
CA PRO A 80 18.38 5.97 -0.90
C PRO A 80 18.75 7.39 -0.46
N ARG A 81 19.67 8.04 -1.18
CA ARG A 81 20.10 9.42 -0.91
C ARG A 81 18.96 10.42 -1.06
N ALA A 82 18.16 10.28 -2.11
CA ALA A 82 17.01 11.14 -2.35
C ALA A 82 15.96 11.01 -1.23
N LEU A 83 15.67 9.78 -0.78
CA LEU A 83 14.73 9.54 0.31
C LEU A 83 15.22 10.09 1.65
N GLU A 84 16.52 10.00 1.92
CA GLU A 84 17.14 10.59 3.10
C GLU A 84 17.00 12.11 3.11
N GLN A 85 17.34 12.78 2.00
CA GLN A 85 17.24 14.25 1.88
C GLN A 85 15.79 14.74 1.95
N LEU A 86 14.85 13.98 1.42
CA LEU A 86 13.43 14.26 1.57
C LEU A 86 12.95 14.12 3.04
N GLY A 87 13.70 13.44 3.91
CA GLY A 87 13.22 13.10 5.26
C GLY A 87 12.14 12.00 5.24
N ALA A 88 12.20 11.09 4.26
CA ALA A 88 11.28 9.97 4.20
C ALA A 88 11.46 9.03 5.41
N ARG A 89 10.36 8.50 5.94
CA ARG A 89 10.35 7.70 7.16
C ARG A 89 9.99 6.25 6.89
N SER A 90 10.68 5.34 7.57
CA SER A 90 10.38 3.91 7.55
C SER A 90 9.39 3.59 8.66
N ILE A 91 8.21 3.06 8.31
CA ILE A 91 7.12 2.80 9.25
C ILE A 91 6.64 1.37 9.14
N ARG A 92 6.56 0.68 10.28
CA ARG A 92 5.97 -0.66 10.35
C ARG A 92 4.45 -0.56 10.28
N HIS A 93 3.87 -1.21 9.27
CA HIS A 93 2.44 -1.27 9.04
C HIS A 93 1.91 -2.69 9.33
N PRO A 94 0.83 -2.84 10.13
CA PRO A 94 0.29 -4.15 10.52
C PRO A 94 -0.41 -4.90 9.38
N GLY A 95 -0.54 -4.26 8.20
CA GLY A 95 -1.29 -4.77 7.07
C GLY A 95 -2.69 -4.15 6.99
N ASN A 96 -3.20 -4.02 5.77
CA ASN A 96 -4.55 -3.49 5.53
C ASN A 96 -5.60 -4.47 6.03
N PHE A 97 -6.77 -3.96 6.42
CA PHE A 97 -7.92 -4.82 6.68
C PHE A 97 -8.33 -5.57 5.41
N ARG A 98 -8.67 -6.85 5.57
CA ARG A 98 -9.03 -7.75 4.48
C ARG A 98 -10.50 -8.11 4.57
N TYR A 99 -11.22 -7.72 3.53
CA TYR A 99 -12.64 -7.99 3.34
C TYR A 99 -12.83 -8.87 2.12
N VAL A 100 -13.70 -9.87 2.23
CA VAL A 100 -13.95 -10.83 1.15
C VAL A 100 -15.45 -10.98 0.91
N LEU A 101 -15.83 -11.13 -0.35
CA LEU A 101 -17.21 -11.38 -0.76
C LEU A 101 -17.25 -12.67 -1.57
N ALA A 102 -18.26 -13.51 -1.32
CA ALA A 102 -18.52 -14.65 -2.17
C ALA A 102 -18.99 -14.18 -3.55
N VAL A 103 -18.25 -14.54 -4.61
CA VAL A 103 -18.55 -14.15 -5.98
C VAL A 103 -19.38 -15.23 -6.67
N GLY A 104 -20.45 -14.82 -7.34
CA GLY A 104 -21.34 -15.71 -8.09
C GLY A 104 -22.50 -14.95 -8.72
N ARG A 105 -23.04 -15.44 -9.83
CA ARG A 105 -24.13 -14.82 -10.59
C ARG A 105 -25.47 -15.00 -9.89
N SER A 106 -25.66 -16.15 -9.22
CA SER A 106 -26.85 -16.47 -8.43
C SER A 106 -26.54 -16.56 -6.93
N ARG A 107 -27.59 -16.54 -6.10
CA ARG A 107 -27.47 -16.79 -4.66
C ARG A 107 -26.90 -18.18 -4.37
N ALA A 108 -27.35 -19.19 -5.12
CA ALA A 108 -26.91 -20.58 -4.97
C ALA A 108 -25.42 -20.77 -5.30
N GLU A 109 -24.90 -20.06 -6.31
CA GLU A 109 -23.47 -20.06 -6.61
C GLU A 109 -22.67 -19.44 -5.45
N ARG A 110 -23.09 -18.26 -4.97
CA ARG A 110 -22.42 -17.57 -3.86
C ARG A 110 -22.39 -18.39 -2.58
N SER A 111 -23.44 -19.15 -2.28
CA SER A 111 -23.45 -20.04 -1.10
C SER A 111 -22.47 -21.20 -1.18
N ARG A 112 -22.06 -21.60 -2.40
CA ARG A 112 -21.09 -22.68 -2.62
C ARG A 112 -19.65 -22.18 -2.75
N THR A 113 -19.42 -20.86 -2.87
CA THR A 113 -18.08 -20.28 -2.93
C THR A 113 -17.33 -20.57 -1.63
N LEU A 114 -16.28 -21.40 -1.73
CA LEU A 114 -15.40 -21.67 -0.61
C LEU A 114 -14.44 -20.49 -0.41
N ILE A 115 -14.45 -19.96 0.81
CA ILE A 115 -13.50 -18.94 1.26
C ILE A 115 -12.67 -19.61 2.34
N ALA A 116 -11.42 -19.94 2.02
CA ALA A 116 -10.51 -20.64 2.93
C ALA A 116 -10.16 -19.83 4.20
N LEU A 117 -10.42 -18.52 4.16
CA LEU A 117 -10.13 -17.61 5.26
C LEU A 117 -11.34 -17.50 6.19
N GLY A 118 -11.15 -17.88 7.45
CA GLY A 118 -12.18 -17.75 8.47
C GLY A 118 -12.63 -16.30 8.68
N ALA A 119 -13.94 -16.10 8.84
CA ALA A 119 -14.49 -14.81 9.22
C ALA A 119 -14.03 -14.42 10.63
N GLN A 120 -13.75 -13.14 10.82
CA GLN A 120 -13.35 -12.56 12.10
C GLN A 120 -14.32 -11.43 12.49
N PRO A 121 -14.39 -11.06 13.79
CA PRO A 121 -15.18 -9.91 14.22
C PRO A 121 -14.76 -8.64 13.48
N TYR A 122 -15.74 -7.86 13.01
CA TYR A 122 -15.46 -6.59 12.35
C TYR A 122 -14.68 -5.67 13.27
N PRO A 123 -13.68 -4.93 12.76
CA PRO A 123 -12.92 -3.95 13.53
C PRO A 123 -13.79 -2.71 13.77
N LYS A 124 -14.77 -2.83 14.66
CA LYS A 124 -15.48 -1.68 15.21
C LYS A 124 -14.55 -1.02 16.21
N THR A 125 -14.20 0.24 15.99
CA THR A 125 -13.59 1.05 17.04
C THR A 125 -14.67 1.23 18.10
N ASP A 126 -14.37 0.90 19.36
CA ASP A 126 -15.22 1.33 20.46
C ASP A 126 -15.22 2.86 20.43
N ILE A 127 -16.33 3.44 20.02
CA ILE A 127 -16.57 4.87 20.14
C ILE A 127 -16.95 5.05 21.61
N ALA A 128 -15.96 5.38 22.44
CA ALA A 128 -16.16 5.95 23.76
C ALA A 128 -16.44 7.45 23.62
#